data_AF-A0A2S3YB77-F1
#
_entry.id   AF-A0A2S3YB77-F1
#
_cell.length_a   1.000
_cell.length_b   1.000
_cell.length_c   1.000
_cell.angle_alpha   90.00
_cell.angle_beta   90.00
_cell.angle_gamma   90.00
#
_symmetry.space_group_name_H-M   'P 1'
#
loop_
_entity.id
_entity.type
_entity.pdbx_description
1 polymer ?
#
loop_
_entity_poly.entity_id
_entity_poly.type
_entity_poly.pdbx_seq_one_letter_code
_entity_poly.pdbx_strand_id
1 'polypeptide(L)'
;MSSPDAGPPRPARDDPPPPGVGRRIKVWFRFVPREDWLPYDTEGLWATRLSAETARVDNVPFLQDGVAEGETVRFTTDADGVHWATGRVADSGNCTVRVLPVPDGPLGRDARAVHERFSPFGLGGEVFSADFPLVALTVPGGADFRAIKALLVRGRDEGWWHFEVSCATEAWREA
;
A
#
# COMPACT_ATOMS: atom_id res chain seq x y z
N MET A 1 -28.79 -14.04 -61.05
CA MET A 1 -27.77 -13.05 -60.64
C MET A 1 -27.75 -13.07 -59.12
N SER A 2 -26.78 -13.77 -58.52
CA SER A 2 -26.67 -13.96 -57.08
C SER A 2 -25.98 -12.76 -56.42
N SER A 3 -26.58 -12.26 -55.33
CA SER A 3 -25.97 -11.24 -54.46
C SER A 3 -24.75 -11.80 -53.72
N PRO A 4 -23.71 -10.98 -53.44
CA PRO A 4 -22.58 -11.43 -52.66
C PRO A 4 -22.91 -11.39 -51.16
N ASP A 5 -22.46 -12.44 -50.49
CA ASP A 5 -22.55 -12.70 -49.06
C ASP A 5 -21.78 -11.63 -48.27
N ALA A 6 -22.47 -10.90 -47.40
CA ALA A 6 -21.85 -9.94 -46.49
C ALA A 6 -21.30 -10.73 -45.29
N GLY A 7 -19.99 -10.96 -45.29
CA GLY A 7 -19.30 -11.62 -44.18
C GLY A 7 -19.55 -10.93 -42.83
N PRO A 8 -19.32 -11.64 -41.70
CA PRO A 8 -19.67 -11.16 -40.38
C PRO A 8 -18.93 -9.85 -40.05
N PRO A 9 -19.56 -8.94 -39.26
CA PRO A 9 -18.96 -7.67 -38.89
C PRO A 9 -17.64 -7.93 -38.12
N ARG A 10 -16.59 -7.17 -38.48
CA ARG A 10 -15.32 -7.18 -37.73
C ARG A 10 -15.60 -6.78 -36.28
N PRO A 11 -14.90 -7.41 -35.30
CA PRO A 11 -14.99 -6.98 -33.91
C PRO A 11 -14.62 -5.49 -33.81
N ALA A 12 -15.34 -4.77 -32.95
CA ALA A 12 -15.06 -3.38 -32.64
C ALA A 12 -13.58 -3.26 -32.25
N ARG A 13 -12.86 -2.31 -32.84
CA ARG A 13 -11.50 -1.99 -32.39
C ARG A 13 -11.63 -1.51 -30.95
N ASP A 14 -10.93 -2.17 -30.03
CA ASP A 14 -10.78 -1.69 -28.67
C ASP A 14 -10.35 -0.22 -28.72
N ASP A 15 -11.11 0.65 -28.05
CA ASP A 15 -10.74 2.06 -27.93
C ASP A 15 -9.31 2.15 -27.39
N PRO A 16 -8.46 3.03 -27.94
CA PRO A 16 -7.12 3.21 -27.40
C PRO A 16 -7.24 3.56 -25.91
N PRO A 17 -6.41 2.95 -25.04
CA PRO A 17 -6.49 3.19 -23.61
C PRO A 17 -6.35 4.69 -23.34
N PRO A 18 -7.05 5.23 -22.32
CA PRO A 18 -6.96 6.64 -22.00
C PRO A 18 -5.49 7.06 -21.81
N PRO A 19 -5.12 8.28 -22.22
CA PRO A 19 -3.73 8.71 -22.20
C PRO A 19 -3.12 8.55 -20.80
N GLY A 20 -1.98 7.87 -20.74
CA GLY A 20 -1.20 7.69 -19.52
C GLY A 20 -1.49 6.43 -18.69
N VAL A 21 -2.34 5.52 -19.15
CA VAL A 21 -2.43 4.16 -18.56
C VAL A 21 -1.05 3.50 -18.55
N GLY A 22 -0.71 2.84 -17.44
CA GLY A 22 0.60 2.22 -17.21
C GLY A 22 1.71 3.19 -16.78
N ARG A 23 1.48 4.51 -16.81
CA ARG A 23 2.44 5.48 -16.25
C ARG A 23 2.38 5.48 -14.74
N ARG A 24 3.55 5.63 -14.11
CA ARG A 24 3.66 5.90 -12.69
C ARG A 24 3.32 7.35 -12.40
N ILE A 25 2.40 7.57 -11.47
CA ILE A 25 1.90 8.86 -11.01
C ILE A 25 2.02 8.93 -9.49
N LYS A 26 2.02 10.14 -8.93
CA LYS A 26 1.90 10.36 -7.48
C LYS A 26 0.43 10.59 -7.15
N VAL A 27 -0.12 9.83 -6.22
CA VAL A 27 -1.48 10.02 -5.69
C VAL A 27 -1.38 10.45 -4.23
N TRP A 28 -1.98 11.58 -3.90
CA TRP A 28 -1.97 12.16 -2.58
C TRP A 28 -3.22 11.79 -1.78
N PHE A 29 -3.00 11.43 -0.53
CA PHE A 29 -4.02 11.13 0.44
C PHE A 29 -4.06 12.24 1.47
N ARG A 30 -5.26 12.60 1.94
CA ARG A 30 -5.48 13.51 3.06
C ARG A 30 -6.05 12.73 4.23
N PHE A 31 -5.54 13.02 5.41
CA PHE A 31 -6.01 12.42 6.65
C PHE A 31 -5.91 13.44 7.79
N VAL A 32 -6.59 13.15 8.89
CA VAL A 32 -6.49 13.98 10.09
C VAL A 32 -5.19 13.61 10.81
N PRO A 33 -4.28 14.58 11.07
CA PRO A 33 -3.10 14.33 11.87
C PRO A 33 -3.49 13.75 13.24
N ARG A 34 -2.72 12.76 13.71
CA ARG A 34 -2.93 12.18 15.04
C ARG A 34 -2.23 13.05 16.09
N GLU A 35 -2.86 13.21 17.24
CA GLU A 35 -2.24 13.84 18.41
C GLU A 35 -0.98 13.06 18.81
N ASP A 36 0.08 13.78 19.21
CA ASP A 36 1.39 13.22 19.59
C ASP A 36 2.07 12.32 18.54
N TRP A 37 1.73 12.49 17.26
CA TRP A 37 2.35 11.79 16.14
C TRP A 37 3.06 12.74 15.17
N LEU A 38 3.49 12.24 14.00
CA LEU A 38 4.08 13.05 12.95
C LEU A 38 3.09 14.15 12.48
N PRO A 39 3.54 15.38 12.24
CA PRO A 39 2.69 16.56 12.02
C PRO A 39 2.11 16.63 10.60
N TYR A 40 2.04 15.52 9.89
CA TYR A 40 1.59 15.46 8.50
C TYR A 40 0.08 15.22 8.44
N ASP A 41 -0.58 15.90 7.51
CA ASP A 41 -1.99 15.73 7.15
C ASP A 41 -2.16 15.07 5.77
N THR A 42 -1.02 14.79 5.11
CA THR A 42 -0.96 14.29 3.75
C THR A 42 0.16 13.29 3.57
N GLU A 43 -0.06 12.33 2.66
CA GLU A 43 0.94 11.38 2.20
C GLU A 43 0.79 11.19 0.70
N GLY A 44 1.91 11.25 -0.01
CA GLY A 44 1.94 10.95 -1.44
C GLY A 44 2.45 9.53 -1.68
N LEU A 45 1.66 8.69 -2.34
CA LEU A 45 2.06 7.34 -2.73
C LEU A 45 2.30 7.27 -4.24
N TRP A 46 3.30 6.49 -4.63
CA TRP A 46 3.48 6.14 -6.04
C TRP A 46 2.40 5.15 -6.45
N ALA A 47 1.85 5.31 -7.64
CA ALA A 47 0.82 4.45 -8.18
C ALA A 47 0.93 4.30 -9.69
N THR A 48 0.60 3.12 -10.20
CA THR A 48 0.44 2.88 -11.64
C THR A 48 -0.97 3.27 -12.07
N ARG A 49 -1.11 4.24 -12.98
CA ARG A 49 -2.42 4.67 -13.51
C ARG A 49 -3.08 3.52 -14.28
N LEU A 50 -4.32 3.19 -13.92
CA LEU A 50 -5.12 2.15 -14.57
C LEU A 50 -6.19 2.73 -15.50
N SER A 51 -6.70 3.93 -15.19
CA SER A 51 -7.70 4.63 -16.01
C SER A 51 -7.57 6.15 -15.87
N ALA A 52 -8.58 6.90 -16.34
CA ALA A 52 -8.65 8.35 -16.13
C ALA A 52 -8.74 8.73 -14.64
N GLU A 53 -9.33 7.85 -13.81
CA GLU A 53 -9.72 8.13 -12.42
C GLU A 53 -9.29 7.04 -11.43
N THR A 54 -8.62 5.98 -11.87
CA THR A 54 -8.13 4.91 -10.99
C THR A 54 -6.65 4.61 -11.19
N ALA A 55 -5.99 4.24 -10.09
CA ALA A 55 -4.59 3.86 -10.06
C ALA A 55 -4.35 2.76 -9.02
N ARG A 56 -3.36 1.90 -9.27
CA ARG A 56 -2.90 0.89 -8.33
C ARG A 56 -1.72 1.42 -7.53
N VAL A 57 -1.80 1.39 -6.20
CA VAL A 57 -0.71 1.80 -5.30
C VAL A 57 0.50 0.88 -5.49
N ASP A 58 1.69 1.46 -5.62
CA ASP A 58 2.94 0.75 -5.93
C ASP A 58 3.92 0.69 -4.74
N ASN A 59 3.67 1.42 -3.64
CA ASN A 59 4.52 1.38 -2.45
C ASN A 59 3.70 1.42 -1.15
N VAL A 60 4.33 0.97 -0.06
CA VAL A 60 3.69 0.80 1.25
C VAL A 60 3.43 2.16 1.94
N PRO A 61 2.26 2.40 2.56
CA PRO A 61 1.98 3.67 3.25
C PRO A 61 2.54 3.76 4.67
N PHE A 62 3.19 4.87 4.99
CA PHE A 62 3.69 5.19 6.32
C PHE A 62 2.65 5.86 7.23
N LEU A 63 1.68 6.59 6.66
CA LEU A 63 0.75 7.42 7.43
C LEU A 63 -0.72 7.13 7.12
N GLN A 64 -1.07 6.94 5.85
CA GLN A 64 -2.44 6.69 5.41
C GLN A 64 -2.97 5.34 5.92
N ASP A 65 -4.05 5.36 6.68
CA ASP A 65 -4.72 4.14 7.15
C ASP A 65 -5.68 3.57 6.11
N GLY A 66 -5.96 2.27 6.23
CA GLY A 66 -6.88 1.55 5.36
C GLY A 66 -6.42 1.47 3.90
N VAL A 67 -5.14 1.76 3.64
CA VAL A 67 -4.53 1.59 2.32
C VAL A 67 -3.34 0.65 2.42
N ALA A 68 -3.21 -0.25 1.45
CA ALA A 68 -2.07 -1.15 1.31
C ALA A 68 -1.46 -1.08 -0.09
N GLU A 69 -0.20 -1.47 -0.21
CA GLU A 69 0.45 -1.67 -1.50
C GLU A 69 -0.38 -2.63 -2.37
N GLY A 70 -0.49 -2.31 -3.65
CA GLY A 70 -1.25 -3.08 -4.64
C GLY A 70 -2.74 -2.78 -4.68
N GLU A 71 -3.29 -2.01 -3.73
CA GLU A 71 -4.71 -1.65 -3.77
C GLU A 71 -5.01 -0.72 -4.94
N THR A 72 -6.23 -0.82 -5.47
CA THR A 72 -6.72 0.13 -6.46
C THR A 72 -7.49 1.24 -5.77
N VAL A 73 -7.12 2.49 -6.05
CA VAL A 73 -7.76 3.69 -5.54
C VAL A 73 -8.35 4.52 -6.67
N ARG A 74 -9.43 5.23 -6.35
CA ARG A 74 -9.97 6.32 -7.17
C ARG A 74 -9.28 7.62 -6.82
N PHE A 75 -9.02 8.46 -7.80
CA PHE A 75 -8.50 9.80 -7.61
C PHE A 75 -9.21 10.82 -8.51
N THR A 76 -9.15 12.09 -8.10
CA THR A 76 -9.50 13.24 -8.94
C THR A 76 -8.24 14.05 -9.20
N THR A 77 -8.19 14.77 -10.32
CA THR A 77 -7.08 15.68 -10.64
C THR A 77 -7.56 17.10 -10.44
N ASP A 78 -6.86 17.87 -9.61
CA ASP A 78 -7.20 19.28 -9.40
C ASP A 78 -6.64 20.18 -10.52
N ALA A 79 -6.87 21.49 -10.40
CA ALA A 79 -6.45 22.48 -11.38
C ALA A 79 -4.92 22.57 -11.54
N ASP A 80 -4.15 22.15 -10.53
CA ASP A 80 -2.70 22.15 -10.52
C ASP A 80 -2.10 20.82 -11.03
N GLY A 81 -2.95 19.88 -11.43
CA GLY A 81 -2.55 18.57 -11.92
C GLY A 81 -2.25 17.55 -10.82
N VAL A 82 -2.56 17.87 -9.56
CA VAL A 82 -2.32 16.97 -8.43
C VAL A 82 -3.44 15.93 -8.37
N HIS A 83 -3.05 14.66 -8.24
CA HIS A 83 -3.99 13.56 -8.11
C HIS A 83 -4.33 13.32 -6.64
N TRP A 84 -5.58 13.58 -6.24
CA TRP A 84 -6.07 13.37 -4.88
C TRP A 84 -6.92 12.11 -4.80
N ALA A 85 -6.54 11.17 -3.94
CA ALA A 85 -7.33 9.99 -3.66
C ALA A 85 -8.69 10.36 -3.10
N THR A 86 -9.74 9.70 -3.60
CA THR A 86 -11.13 9.88 -3.13
C THR A 86 -11.70 8.62 -2.50
N GLY A 87 -10.95 7.52 -2.49
CA GLY A 87 -11.35 6.27 -1.87
C GLY A 87 -10.75 5.05 -2.54
N ARG A 88 -10.84 3.91 -1.87
CA ARG A 88 -10.44 2.60 -2.40
C ARG A 88 -11.56 2.01 -3.25
N VAL A 89 -11.20 1.32 -4.33
CA VAL A 89 -12.15 0.67 -5.24
C VAL A 89 -11.94 -0.83 -5.39
N ALA A 90 -10.75 -1.34 -5.11
CA ALA A 90 -10.49 -2.78 -5.05
C ALA A 90 -9.36 -3.10 -4.07
N ASP A 91 -9.55 -4.17 -3.29
CA ASP A 91 -8.58 -4.67 -2.34
C ASP A 91 -7.50 -5.51 -3.05
N SER A 92 -6.25 -5.43 -2.59
CA SER A 92 -5.16 -6.28 -3.07
C SER A 92 -5.03 -7.61 -2.33
N GLY A 93 -5.74 -7.76 -1.21
CA GLY A 93 -5.51 -8.83 -0.25
C GLY A 93 -4.29 -8.61 0.65
N ASN A 94 -3.50 -7.57 0.41
CA ASN A 94 -2.36 -7.21 1.24
C ASN A 94 -2.80 -6.47 2.51
N CYS A 95 -1.97 -6.57 3.54
CA CYS A 95 -2.07 -5.76 4.74
C CYS A 95 -0.87 -4.82 4.85
N THR A 96 -1.03 -3.75 5.62
CA THR A 96 0.06 -2.85 5.99
C THR A 96 0.28 -2.90 7.48
N VAL A 97 1.52 -3.22 7.86
CA VAL A 97 1.98 -3.24 9.25
C VAL A 97 3.11 -2.25 9.38
N ARG A 98 3.04 -1.37 10.36
CA ARG A 98 4.12 -0.42 10.67
C ARG A 98 4.76 -0.82 11.99
N VAL A 99 6.09 -0.85 12.02
CA VAL A 99 6.90 -1.30 13.16
C VAL A 99 7.90 -0.21 13.48
N LEU A 100 7.90 0.27 14.71
CA LEU A 100 8.84 1.28 15.19
C LEU A 100 9.71 0.66 16.30
N PRO A 101 11.01 0.44 16.08
CA PRO A 101 11.85 -0.14 17.11
C PRO A 101 11.97 0.80 18.32
N VAL A 102 12.01 0.22 19.52
CA VAL A 102 12.15 0.98 20.76
C VAL A 102 13.60 1.46 20.86
N PRO A 103 13.86 2.79 20.98
CA PRO A 103 15.23 3.32 20.94
C PRO A 103 16.19 2.71 21.97
N ASP A 104 15.72 2.47 23.19
CA ASP A 104 16.51 1.87 24.29
C ASP A 104 16.27 0.36 24.43
N GLY A 105 15.58 -0.25 23.45
CA GLY A 105 15.27 -1.66 23.43
C GLY A 105 16.40 -2.52 22.84
N PRO A 106 16.25 -3.86 22.84
CA PRO A 106 17.28 -4.78 22.38
C PRO A 106 17.73 -4.61 20.92
N LEU A 107 16.91 -3.98 20.08
CA LEU A 107 17.23 -3.72 18.67
C LEU A 107 17.74 -2.29 18.42
N GLY A 108 17.68 -1.41 19.42
CA GLY A 108 18.04 0.02 19.26
C GLY A 108 17.24 0.72 18.15
N ARG A 109 17.77 1.82 17.61
CA ARG A 109 17.19 2.54 16.46
C ARG A 109 17.53 1.88 15.11
N ASP A 110 17.51 0.55 15.03
CA ASP A 110 17.95 -0.19 13.85
C ASP A 110 16.79 -0.80 13.05
N ALA A 111 16.40 -0.14 11.96
CA ALA A 111 15.41 -0.64 11.02
C ALA A 111 15.86 -1.94 10.32
N ARG A 112 17.16 -2.13 10.09
CA ARG A 112 17.70 -3.36 9.50
C ARG A 112 17.48 -4.53 10.46
N ALA A 113 17.70 -4.33 11.76
CA ALA A 113 17.45 -5.36 12.77
C ALA A 113 15.97 -5.78 12.79
N VAL A 114 15.04 -4.84 12.59
CA VAL A 114 13.60 -5.16 12.40
C VAL A 114 13.40 -6.03 11.15
N HIS A 115 13.93 -5.64 9.99
CA HIS A 115 13.82 -6.43 8.76
C HIS A 115 14.40 -7.84 8.90
N GLU A 116 15.54 -8.00 9.59
CA GLU A 116 16.16 -9.30 9.82
C GLU A 116 15.22 -10.25 10.60
N ARG A 117 14.43 -9.74 11.56
CA ARG A 117 13.42 -10.55 12.27
C ARG A 117 12.28 -11.01 11.35
N PHE A 118 11.88 -10.20 10.37
CA PHE A 118 10.83 -10.55 9.41
C PHE A 118 11.35 -11.30 8.17
N SER A 119 12.66 -11.44 8.01
CA SER A 119 13.28 -12.09 6.85
C SER A 119 12.76 -13.51 6.55
N PRO A 120 12.38 -14.37 7.52
CA PRO A 120 11.81 -15.68 7.21
C PRO A 120 10.49 -15.63 6.44
N PHE A 121 9.78 -14.49 6.47
CA PHE A 121 8.51 -14.29 5.77
C PHE A 121 8.68 -13.65 4.38
N GLY A 122 9.89 -13.18 4.04
CA GLY A 122 10.16 -12.55 2.75
C GLY A 122 9.32 -11.30 2.46
N LEU A 123 8.97 -10.52 3.50
CA LEU A 123 8.13 -9.33 3.36
C LEU A 123 8.87 -8.20 2.65
N GLY A 124 8.14 -7.48 1.80
CA GLY A 124 8.57 -6.18 1.29
C GLY A 124 8.31 -5.07 2.33
N GLY A 125 8.92 -3.91 2.12
CA GLY A 125 8.68 -2.74 2.96
C GLY A 125 9.65 -1.60 2.71
N GLU A 126 9.39 -0.47 3.36
CA GLU A 126 10.19 0.74 3.28
C GLU A 126 10.46 1.28 4.70
N VAL A 127 11.53 2.06 4.84
CA VAL A 127 11.90 2.74 6.10
C VAL A 127 11.68 4.23 5.93
N PHE A 128 11.02 4.87 6.90
CA PHE A 128 10.62 6.27 6.82
C PHE A 128 11.84 7.20 6.75
N SER A 129 12.77 7.07 7.70
CA SER A 129 14.04 7.81 7.73
C SER A 129 15.03 7.16 8.70
N ALA A 130 16.29 7.60 8.68
CA ALA A 130 17.28 7.17 9.65
C ALA A 130 16.98 7.68 11.08
N ASP A 131 16.50 8.91 11.21
CA ASP A 131 16.23 9.55 12.52
C ASP A 131 14.94 9.01 13.17
N PHE A 132 13.98 8.62 12.34
CA PHE A 132 12.73 7.98 12.73
C PHE A 132 12.57 6.65 11.96
N PRO A 133 13.13 5.53 12.49
CA PRO A 133 13.24 4.25 11.80
C PRO A 133 11.92 3.47 11.80
N LEU A 134 10.81 4.13 11.47
CA LEU A 134 9.53 3.48 11.24
C LEU A 134 9.62 2.62 9.99
N VAL A 135 9.41 1.31 10.15
CA VAL A 135 9.40 0.33 9.06
C VAL A 135 7.95 0.04 8.68
N ALA A 136 7.57 0.38 7.45
CA ALA A 136 6.27 0.00 6.89
C ALA A 136 6.46 -1.28 6.06
N LEU A 137 5.73 -2.33 6.42
CA LEU A 137 5.80 -3.65 5.80
C LEU A 137 4.54 -3.92 4.99
N THR A 138 4.72 -4.44 3.79
CA THR A 138 3.65 -5.04 3.00
C THR A 138 3.58 -6.52 3.36
N VAL A 139 2.44 -6.94 3.92
CA VAL A 139 2.17 -8.36 4.20
C VAL A 139 1.26 -8.88 3.09
N PRO A 140 1.76 -9.75 2.18
CA PRO A 140 0.96 -10.22 1.04
C PRO A 140 -0.24 -11.07 1.45
N GLY A 141 -1.31 -11.00 0.65
CA GLY A 141 -2.42 -11.95 0.75
C GLY A 141 -1.94 -13.40 0.65
N GLY A 142 -2.28 -14.23 1.64
CA GLY A 142 -1.85 -15.63 1.70
C GLY A 142 -0.52 -15.88 2.41
N ALA A 143 0.14 -14.84 2.95
CA ALA A 143 1.25 -15.04 3.88
C ALA A 143 0.80 -15.74 5.18
N ASP A 144 1.74 -16.28 5.95
CA ASP A 144 1.45 -16.89 7.25
C ASP A 144 1.13 -15.82 8.32
N PHE A 145 -0.11 -15.32 8.27
CA PHE A 145 -0.59 -14.27 9.16
C PHE A 145 -0.47 -14.65 10.64
N ARG A 146 -0.65 -15.93 10.99
CA ARG A 146 -0.53 -16.41 12.37
C ARG A 146 0.89 -16.23 12.88
N ALA A 147 1.87 -16.71 12.13
CA ALA A 147 3.27 -16.60 12.52
C ALA A 147 3.74 -15.13 12.54
N ILE A 148 3.30 -14.31 11.59
CA ILE A 148 3.62 -12.87 11.54
C ILE A 148 3.04 -12.15 12.76
N LYS A 149 1.76 -12.37 13.08
CA LYS A 149 1.13 -11.82 14.30
C LYS A 149 1.86 -12.26 15.57
N ALA A 150 2.21 -13.54 15.67
CA ALA A 150 2.95 -14.07 16.81
C ALA A 150 4.30 -13.37 16.97
N LEU A 151 5.03 -13.12 15.87
CA LEU A 151 6.27 -12.36 15.90
C LEU A 151 6.06 -10.91 16.35
N LEU A 152 5.04 -10.22 15.80
CA LEU A 152 4.73 -8.84 16.17
C LEU A 152 4.44 -8.69 17.67
N VAL A 153 3.59 -9.58 18.21
CA VAL A 153 3.24 -9.62 19.64
C VAL A 153 4.48 -9.92 20.47
N ARG A 154 5.24 -10.96 20.11
CA ARG A 154 6.48 -11.32 20.81
C ARG A 154 7.46 -10.15 20.87
N GLY A 155 7.70 -9.48 19.74
CA GLY A 155 8.65 -8.36 19.70
C GLY A 155 8.19 -7.16 20.50
N ARG A 156 6.88 -6.90 20.58
CA ARG A 156 6.34 -5.92 21.52
C ARG A 156 6.58 -6.33 22.98
N ASP A 157 6.24 -7.57 23.32
CA ASP A 157 6.32 -8.08 24.69
C ASP A 157 7.78 -8.21 25.19
N GLU A 158 8.73 -8.45 24.28
CA GLU A 158 10.17 -8.44 24.55
C GLU A 158 10.82 -7.03 24.43
N GLY A 159 10.03 -5.99 24.20
CA GLY A 159 10.50 -4.60 24.15
C GLY A 159 11.34 -4.24 22.92
N TRP A 160 11.22 -5.00 21.84
CA TRP A 160 11.94 -4.74 20.59
C TRP A 160 11.34 -3.56 19.82
N TRP A 161 10.01 -3.44 19.79
CA TRP A 161 9.29 -2.44 18.99
C TRP A 161 7.88 -2.14 19.51
N HIS A 162 7.32 -1.04 19.02
CA HIS A 162 5.89 -0.84 18.88
C HIS A 162 5.46 -1.24 17.47
N PHE A 163 4.19 -1.64 17.31
CA PHE A 163 3.65 -1.89 15.99
C PHE A 163 2.18 -1.49 15.88
N GLU A 164 1.75 -1.19 14.66
CA GLU A 164 0.36 -0.99 14.30
C GLU A 164 0.03 -1.74 12.99
N VAL A 165 -1.23 -2.15 12.85
CA VAL A 165 -1.76 -2.69 11.60
C VAL A 165 -2.67 -1.63 10.99
N SER A 166 -2.14 -0.85 10.05
CA SER A 166 -2.86 0.29 9.46
C SER A 166 -3.84 -0.12 8.37
N CYS A 167 -3.62 -1.26 7.71
CA CYS A 167 -4.57 -1.88 6.81
C CYS A 167 -4.66 -3.38 7.11
N ALA A 168 -5.85 -3.87 7.47
CA ALA A 168 -6.11 -5.26 7.80
C ALA A 168 -7.27 -5.81 6.97
N THR A 169 -7.04 -6.95 6.31
CA THR A 169 -8.09 -7.72 5.64
C THR A 169 -8.87 -8.57 6.64
N GLU A 170 -10.02 -9.14 6.21
CA GLU A 170 -10.76 -10.08 7.05
C GLU A 170 -9.93 -11.34 7.34
N ALA A 171 -9.24 -11.87 6.32
CA ALA A 171 -8.33 -13.00 6.48
C ALA A 171 -7.22 -12.72 7.51
N TRP A 172 -6.72 -11.47 7.58
CA TRP A 172 -5.82 -11.07 8.66
C TRP A 172 -6.51 -11.12 10.02
N ARG A 173 -7.74 -10.62 10.16
CA ARG A 173 -8.46 -10.61 11.45
C ARG A 173 -8.76 -12.01 11.96
N GLU A 174 -9.20 -12.89 11.08
CA GLU A 174 -9.59 -14.28 11.40
C GLU A 174 -8.41 -15.22 11.69
N ALA A 175 -7.20 -14.87 11.22
CA ALA A 175 -5.99 -15.69 11.39
C ALA A 175 -5.55 -15.82 12.84
#